data_AF-A0A949RPS2-F1
#
_entry.id   AF-A0A949RPS2-F1
#
_cell.length_a   1.000
_cell.length_b   1.000
_cell.length_c   1.000
_cell.angle_alpha   90.00
_cell.angle_beta   90.00
_cell.angle_gamma   90.00
#
_symmetry.space_group_name_H-M   'P 1'
#
loop_
_entity.id
_entity.type
_entity.pdbx_description
1 polymer ?
#
loop_
_entity_poly.entity_id
_entity_poly.type
_entity_poly.pdbx_seq_one_letter_code
_entity_poly.pdbx_strand_id
1 'polypeptide(L)'
;MAQPATAVTGPSWNPLRMSGAGLPIPVLLAAKLIALALLLTNHVRLLPDPFPPLPAGLDHLVPGIVFQRLLQTVFLLSAAALLFNRAARASCLLLGGTMLSGVLSSPAYFGNDRIFCALMLLLAGLPAGGRQPYFMRLLVAIAYFGAGLDGALNWDRRGGWFFEAGAVEALAPAVPMLLWWTAIAAELGTSILLVVPAFELWGVWVSVCLQSGFLLFTPETFTMFFCGMQAAMFSFLRWPSKPLLVIFDGDCGFCDWCRRQLRRVDFEGVFEWSPYQAGRGSEYGISGEHASRRLQLVTSGGRVIEGFHAIRRMLIYMPVVWFALFAVIALAPVAPPWRGLIALSALFFFSPLMNPIGVAAYDLAARNRHRLFKGRSCKLPGGVTHG
;
A
#
# COMPACT_ATOMS: atom_id res chain seq x y z
N MET A 1 -28.23 -21.72 -3.20
CA MET A 1 -27.00 -21.10 -3.75
C MET A 1 -27.30 -19.64 -4.04
N ALA A 2 -26.69 -18.70 -3.31
CA ALA A 2 -26.81 -17.28 -3.66
C ALA A 2 -26.06 -17.06 -4.98
N GLN A 3 -26.71 -16.45 -5.97
CA GLN A 3 -26.04 -16.04 -7.20
C GLN A 3 -24.81 -15.19 -6.82
N PRO A 4 -23.62 -15.46 -7.38
CA PRO A 4 -22.47 -14.60 -7.17
C PRO A 4 -22.89 -13.19 -7.56
N ALA A 5 -22.75 -12.24 -6.63
CA ALA A 5 -23.10 -10.85 -6.87
C ALA A 5 -22.45 -10.43 -8.19
N THR A 6 -23.26 -10.17 -9.21
CA THR A 6 -22.80 -9.70 -10.51
C THR A 6 -21.96 -8.46 -10.23
N ALA A 7 -20.65 -8.56 -10.47
CA ALA A 7 -19.73 -7.49 -10.19
C ALA A 7 -20.29 -6.23 -10.84
N VAL A 8 -20.66 -5.22 -10.04
CA VAL A 8 -21.30 -4.00 -10.57
C VAL A 8 -20.30 -3.38 -11.55
N THR A 9 -20.59 -3.51 -12.83
CA THR A 9 -19.73 -3.00 -13.89
C THR A 9 -20.03 -1.53 -14.07
N GLY A 10 -19.03 -0.68 -13.80
CA GLY A 10 -19.16 0.74 -14.05
C GLY A 10 -18.37 1.62 -13.09
N PRO A 11 -18.17 2.90 -13.48
CA PRO A 11 -17.45 3.86 -12.68
C PRO A 11 -18.19 4.15 -11.37
N SER A 12 -17.47 4.06 -10.26
CA SER A 12 -18.01 4.26 -8.92
C SER A 12 -17.50 5.55 -8.28
N TRP A 13 -18.41 6.32 -7.69
CA TRP A 13 -18.08 7.48 -6.86
C TRP A 13 -17.51 7.13 -5.48
N ASN A 14 -17.32 5.84 -5.16
CA ASN A 14 -16.62 5.44 -3.94
C ASN A 14 -15.11 5.39 -4.21
N PRO A 15 -14.29 6.24 -3.58
CA PRO A 15 -12.85 6.26 -3.83
C PRO A 15 -12.14 4.99 -3.34
N LEU A 16 -12.75 4.27 -2.39
CA LEU A 16 -12.23 3.02 -1.84
C LEU A 16 -12.57 1.80 -2.69
N ARG A 17 -13.38 1.97 -3.74
CA ARG A 17 -13.68 0.91 -4.69
C ARG A 17 -12.57 0.78 -5.74
N MET A 18 -12.15 -0.45 -6.03
CA MET A 18 -11.05 -0.81 -6.92
C MET A 18 -11.47 -1.66 -8.12
N SER A 19 -12.67 -2.25 -8.09
CA SER A 19 -13.26 -2.98 -9.22
C SER A 19 -13.88 -2.03 -10.25
N GLY A 20 -13.98 -2.52 -11.50
CA GLY A 20 -14.75 -1.85 -12.56
C GLY A 20 -14.06 -0.67 -13.26
N ALA A 21 -12.81 -0.33 -12.90
CA ALA A 21 -12.10 0.82 -13.49
C ALA A 21 -11.21 0.48 -14.70
N GLY A 22 -11.26 -0.77 -15.20
CA GLY A 22 -10.46 -1.22 -16.34
C GLY A 22 -8.96 -1.41 -16.06
N LEU A 23 -8.56 -1.43 -14.78
CA LEU A 23 -7.21 -1.72 -14.31
C LEU A 23 -7.21 -2.89 -13.32
N PRO A 24 -6.13 -3.69 -13.24
CA PRO A 24 -5.98 -4.67 -12.16
C PRO A 24 -6.05 -4.00 -10.79
N ILE A 25 -6.74 -4.62 -9.82
CA ILE A 25 -6.97 -4.04 -8.48
C ILE A 25 -5.69 -3.54 -7.81
N PRO A 26 -4.57 -4.31 -7.76
CA PRO A 26 -3.35 -3.82 -7.11
C PRO A 26 -2.72 -2.60 -7.82
N VAL A 27 -2.85 -2.52 -9.15
CA VAL A 27 -2.33 -1.41 -9.95
C VAL A 27 -3.15 -0.14 -9.70
N LEU A 28 -4.48 -0.26 -9.68
CA LEU A 28 -5.36 0.85 -9.37
C LEU A 28 -5.17 1.33 -7.93
N LEU A 29 -5.04 0.41 -6.97
CA LEU A 29 -4.76 0.73 -5.58
C LEU A 29 -3.43 1.52 -5.48
N ALA A 30 -2.35 1.03 -6.11
CA ALA A 30 -1.08 1.74 -6.17
C ALA A 30 -1.23 3.17 -6.73
N ALA A 31 -1.87 3.31 -7.90
CA ALA A 31 -2.05 4.60 -8.55
C ALA A 31 -2.88 5.58 -7.70
N LYS A 32 -3.95 5.10 -7.06
CA LYS A 32 -4.76 5.92 -6.16
C LYS A 32 -4.01 6.33 -4.89
N LEU A 33 -3.18 5.45 -4.32
CA LEU A 33 -2.37 5.79 -3.15
C LEU A 33 -1.31 6.85 -3.48
N ILE A 34 -0.70 6.78 -4.68
CA ILE A 34 0.19 7.84 -5.19
C ILE A 34 -0.58 9.16 -5.34
N ALA A 35 -1.74 9.14 -5.99
CA ALA A 35 -2.58 10.34 -6.16
C ALA A 35 -3.03 10.93 -4.82
N LEU A 36 -3.40 10.09 -3.86
CA LEU A 36 -3.76 10.51 -2.50
C LEU A 36 -2.59 11.21 -1.81
N ALA A 37 -1.39 10.59 -1.82
CA ALA A 37 -0.20 11.19 -1.21
C ALA A 37 0.17 12.53 -1.86
N LEU A 38 0.10 12.61 -3.19
CA LEU A 38 0.32 13.85 -3.95
C LEU A 38 -0.65 14.97 -3.54
N LEU A 39 -1.93 14.67 -3.37
CA LEU A 39 -2.93 15.66 -2.95
C LEU A 39 -2.73 16.09 -1.49
N LEU A 40 -2.51 15.14 -0.58
CA LEU A 40 -2.38 15.42 0.85
C LEU A 40 -1.09 16.14 1.21
N THR A 41 -0.01 15.93 0.45
CA THR A 41 1.24 16.69 0.57
C THR A 41 1.21 18.01 -0.20
N ASN A 42 0.07 18.36 -0.81
CA ASN A 42 -0.14 19.59 -1.56
C ASN A 42 0.87 19.77 -2.71
N HIS A 43 1.24 18.66 -3.36
CA HIS A 43 2.28 18.60 -4.39
C HIS A 43 1.97 19.51 -5.58
N VAL A 44 0.69 19.79 -5.86
CA VAL A 44 0.25 20.71 -6.90
C VAL A 44 0.89 22.10 -6.80
N ARG A 45 1.18 22.59 -5.58
CA ARG A 45 1.83 23.90 -5.38
C ARG A 45 3.31 23.90 -5.72
N LEU A 46 3.93 22.72 -5.78
CA LEU A 46 5.32 22.58 -6.17
C LEU A 46 5.49 22.62 -7.69
N LEU A 47 4.40 22.49 -8.46
CA LEU A 47 4.47 22.58 -9.91
C LEU A 47 4.99 23.97 -10.31
N PRO A 48 6.13 24.00 -11.03
CA PRO A 48 6.89 25.22 -11.23
C PRO A 48 6.12 26.19 -12.12
N ASP A 49 6.33 27.48 -11.92
CA ASP A 49 6.21 28.40 -13.04
C ASP A 49 7.27 28.03 -14.07
N PRO A 50 6.92 27.88 -15.36
CA PRO A 50 7.88 27.41 -16.35
C PRO A 50 9.08 28.34 -16.42
N PHE A 51 10.28 27.76 -16.43
CA PHE A 51 11.55 28.48 -16.45
C PHE A 51 12.58 27.69 -17.25
N PRO A 52 13.20 28.31 -18.27
CA PRO A 52 12.83 28.19 -19.69
C PRO A 52 12.89 26.73 -20.23
N PRO A 53 12.20 26.38 -21.32
CA PRO A 53 11.54 25.07 -21.43
C PRO A 53 12.26 24.07 -22.35
N LEU A 54 11.68 22.86 -22.40
CA LEU A 54 11.40 22.07 -23.61
C LEU A 54 11.69 22.80 -24.95
N PRO A 55 12.10 22.09 -26.03
CA PRO A 55 12.77 22.64 -27.22
C PRO A 55 12.31 24.05 -27.61
N ALA A 56 13.29 24.96 -27.77
CA ALA A 56 13.26 26.43 -27.83
C ALA A 56 12.17 27.15 -28.67
N GLY A 57 11.23 26.43 -29.30
CA GLY A 57 10.09 26.99 -30.02
C GLY A 57 8.77 27.02 -29.24
N LEU A 58 8.66 26.38 -28.07
CA LEU A 58 7.41 26.33 -27.30
C LEU A 58 7.17 27.56 -26.42
N ASP A 59 8.23 28.30 -26.10
CA ASP A 59 8.27 29.49 -25.24
C ASP A 59 7.31 30.59 -25.73
N HIS A 60 7.11 30.68 -27.04
CA HIS A 60 6.28 31.70 -27.67
C HIS A 60 4.79 31.32 -27.73
N LEU A 61 4.44 30.04 -27.53
CA LEU A 61 3.08 29.56 -27.77
C LEU A 61 2.14 29.73 -26.57
N VAL A 62 2.65 29.69 -25.34
CA VAL A 62 1.82 29.77 -24.12
C VAL A 62 2.51 30.60 -23.04
N PRO A 63 1.88 31.67 -22.53
CA PRO A 63 2.42 32.43 -21.39
C PRO A 63 2.65 31.54 -20.17
N GLY A 64 3.75 31.76 -19.45
CA GLY A 64 4.18 30.84 -18.39
C GLY A 64 3.13 30.58 -17.30
N ILE A 65 2.44 31.62 -16.85
CA ILE A 65 1.35 31.51 -15.88
C ILE A 65 0.19 30.66 -16.40
N VAL A 66 -0.13 30.73 -17.69
CA VAL A 66 -1.20 29.92 -18.31
C VAL A 66 -0.79 28.46 -18.33
N PHE A 67 0.46 28.17 -18.67
CA PHE A 67 1.01 26.81 -18.64
C PHE A 67 0.96 26.22 -17.22
N GLN A 68 1.46 26.94 -16.21
CA GLN A 68 1.42 26.47 -14.81
C GLN A 68 -0.02 26.21 -14.35
N ARG A 69 -0.94 27.14 -14.59
CA ARG A 69 -2.36 26.98 -14.20
C ARG A 69 -3.03 25.82 -14.92
N LEU A 70 -2.73 25.62 -16.20
CA LEU A 70 -3.20 24.46 -16.95
C LEU A 70 -2.66 23.17 -16.34
N LEU A 71 -1.36 23.10 -16.04
CA LEU A 71 -0.71 21.94 -15.43
C LEU A 71 -1.33 21.60 -14.08
N GLN A 72 -1.51 22.60 -13.20
CA GLN A 72 -2.15 22.47 -11.89
C GLN A 72 -3.62 22.01 -12.02
N THR A 73 -4.36 22.56 -12.98
CA THR A 73 -5.76 22.19 -13.21
C THR A 73 -5.90 20.75 -13.69
N VAL A 74 -5.12 20.35 -14.71
CA VAL A 74 -5.12 18.97 -15.22
C VAL A 74 -4.66 18.00 -14.16
N PHE A 75 -3.65 18.36 -13.35
CA PHE A 75 -3.20 17.57 -12.21
C PHE A 75 -4.33 17.31 -11.21
N LEU A 76 -5.00 18.36 -10.72
CA LEU A 76 -6.08 18.21 -9.74
C LEU A 76 -7.28 17.43 -10.29
N LEU A 77 -7.70 17.72 -11.52
CA LEU A 77 -8.83 17.05 -12.16
C LEU A 77 -8.53 15.57 -12.40
N SER A 78 -7.33 15.23 -12.88
CA SER A 78 -6.93 13.84 -13.12
C SER A 78 -6.72 13.06 -11.81
N ALA A 79 -6.14 13.67 -10.78
CA ALA A 79 -6.02 13.05 -9.46
C ALA A 79 -7.39 12.75 -8.84
N ALA A 80 -8.31 13.73 -8.88
CA ALA A 80 -9.68 13.53 -8.40
C ALA A 80 -10.41 12.47 -9.23
N ALA A 81 -10.35 12.55 -10.57
CA ALA A 81 -10.94 11.56 -11.45
C ALA A 81 -10.41 10.14 -11.18
N LEU A 82 -9.10 9.99 -10.98
CA LEU A 82 -8.47 8.72 -10.64
C LEU A 82 -9.00 8.17 -9.31
N LEU A 83 -9.04 8.99 -8.25
CA LEU A 83 -9.58 8.57 -6.95
C LEU A 83 -11.02 8.07 -7.08
N PHE A 84 -11.85 8.73 -7.88
CA PHE A 84 -13.26 8.38 -8.10
C PHE A 84 -13.50 7.44 -9.30
N ASN A 85 -12.49 6.66 -9.72
CA ASN A 85 -12.60 5.67 -10.80
C ASN A 85 -13.13 6.23 -12.15
N ARG A 86 -12.98 7.53 -12.40
CA ARG A 86 -13.37 8.18 -13.64
C ARG A 86 -12.22 8.08 -14.63
N ALA A 87 -12.46 7.32 -15.70
CA ALA A 87 -11.48 7.08 -16.76
C ALA A 87 -10.08 6.75 -16.21
N ALA A 88 -9.99 5.83 -15.23
CA ALA A 88 -8.80 5.64 -14.40
C ALA A 88 -7.49 5.54 -15.20
N ARG A 89 -7.50 4.86 -16.36
CA ARG A 89 -6.35 4.80 -17.27
C ARG A 89 -5.93 6.18 -17.79
N ALA A 90 -6.87 6.94 -18.36
CA ALA A 90 -6.60 8.28 -18.86
C ALA A 90 -6.18 9.21 -17.73
N SER A 91 -6.81 9.10 -16.55
CA SER A 91 -6.46 9.86 -15.37
C SER A 91 -5.05 9.57 -14.87
N CYS A 92 -4.61 8.30 -14.87
CA CYS A 92 -3.21 7.93 -14.59
C CYS A 92 -2.23 8.55 -15.62
N LEU A 93 -2.56 8.46 -16.92
CA LEU A 93 -1.71 9.00 -17.99
C LEU A 93 -1.59 10.53 -17.91
N LEU A 94 -2.71 11.22 -17.68
CA LEU A 94 -2.75 12.67 -17.54
C LEU A 94 -2.01 13.11 -16.28
N LEU A 95 -2.28 12.49 -15.13
CA LEU A 95 -1.61 12.85 -13.87
C LEU A 95 -0.09 12.61 -13.97
N GLY A 96 0.34 11.43 -14.42
CA GLY A 96 1.76 11.13 -14.63
C GLY A 96 2.40 12.04 -15.68
N GLY A 97 1.68 12.35 -16.76
CA GLY A 97 2.11 13.28 -17.80
C GLY A 97 2.34 14.69 -17.26
N THR A 98 1.40 15.23 -16.47
CA THR A 98 1.56 16.56 -15.86
C THR A 98 2.78 16.63 -14.94
N MET A 99 3.02 15.59 -14.14
CA MET A 99 4.21 15.52 -13.28
C MET A 99 5.50 15.46 -14.10
N LEU A 100 5.54 14.63 -15.15
CA LEU A 100 6.72 14.50 -16.01
C LEU A 100 7.00 15.79 -16.77
N SER A 101 5.97 16.45 -17.31
CA SER A 101 6.08 17.78 -17.91
C SER A 101 6.64 18.79 -16.91
N GLY A 102 6.17 18.77 -15.66
CA GLY A 102 6.72 19.58 -14.58
C GLY A 102 8.22 19.36 -14.40
N VAL A 103 8.67 18.10 -14.30
CA VAL A 103 10.08 17.73 -14.12
C VAL A 103 10.93 18.20 -15.30
N LEU A 104 10.46 18.02 -16.52
CA LEU A 104 11.17 18.43 -17.74
C LEU A 104 11.19 19.95 -17.92
N SER A 105 10.26 20.67 -17.30
CA SER A 105 10.11 22.13 -17.44
C SER A 105 10.90 22.95 -16.42
N SER A 106 11.48 22.34 -15.38
CA SER A 106 12.19 23.08 -14.34
C SER A 106 13.22 22.22 -13.61
N PRO A 107 14.52 22.62 -13.63
CA PRO A 107 15.55 22.00 -12.81
C PRO A 107 15.24 22.06 -11.30
N ALA A 108 14.56 23.12 -10.83
CA ALA A 108 14.17 23.24 -9.43
C ALA A 108 13.09 22.23 -9.01
N TYR A 109 12.26 21.82 -9.98
CA TYR A 109 11.27 20.77 -9.78
C TYR A 109 11.81 19.37 -10.12
N PHE A 110 13.04 19.24 -10.58
CA PHE A 110 13.65 17.92 -10.77
C PHE A 110 13.79 17.19 -9.44
N GLY A 111 13.44 15.90 -9.43
CA GLY A 111 13.52 15.04 -8.26
C GLY A 111 13.25 13.59 -8.63
N ASN A 112 14.07 12.67 -8.12
CA ASN A 112 13.95 11.23 -8.42
C ASN A 112 12.58 10.67 -7.99
N ASP A 113 12.03 11.18 -6.89
CA ASP A 113 10.70 10.84 -6.38
C ASP A 113 9.58 11.27 -7.32
N ARG A 114 9.68 12.48 -7.88
CA ARG A 114 8.71 13.03 -8.84
C ARG A 114 8.74 12.24 -10.14
N ILE A 115 9.94 11.96 -10.67
CA ILE A 115 10.11 11.11 -11.86
C ILE A 115 9.53 9.73 -11.62
N PHE A 116 9.88 9.10 -10.50
CA PHE A 116 9.40 7.77 -10.16
C PHE A 116 7.87 7.73 -10.09
N CYS A 117 7.24 8.65 -9.35
CA CYS A 117 5.78 8.72 -9.25
C CYS A 117 5.12 8.98 -10.62
N ALA A 118 5.68 9.89 -11.42
CA ALA A 118 5.19 10.19 -12.76
C ALA A 118 5.22 8.95 -13.67
N LEU A 119 6.36 8.26 -13.74
CA LEU A 119 6.53 7.04 -14.53
C LEU A 119 5.63 5.91 -14.02
N MET A 120 5.50 5.75 -12.70
CA MET A 120 4.60 4.76 -12.10
C MET A 120 3.15 4.98 -12.51
N LEU A 121 2.67 6.23 -12.51
CA LEU A 121 1.34 6.58 -12.97
C LEU A 121 1.16 6.35 -14.47
N LEU A 122 2.13 6.76 -15.29
CA LEU A 122 2.11 6.50 -16.74
C LEU A 122 2.02 4.99 -17.02
N LEU A 123 2.91 4.19 -16.42
CA LEU A 123 2.93 2.74 -16.56
C LEU A 123 1.66 2.07 -16.01
N ALA A 124 1.01 2.64 -15.00
CA ALA A 124 -0.28 2.14 -14.52
C ALA A 124 -1.41 2.35 -15.54
N GLY A 125 -1.35 3.41 -16.36
CA GLY A 125 -2.36 3.73 -17.37
C GLY A 125 -2.24 2.95 -18.69
N LEU A 126 -1.04 2.48 -19.04
CA LEU A 126 -0.74 1.79 -20.31
C LEU A 126 -1.43 0.43 -20.51
N PRO A 127 -1.46 -0.50 -19.54
CA PRO A 127 -1.90 -1.88 -19.79
C PRO A 127 -3.34 -1.96 -20.28
N ALA A 128 -3.53 -2.65 -21.41
CA ALA A 128 -4.84 -3.12 -21.85
C ALA A 128 -4.98 -4.61 -21.48
N GLY A 129 -6.14 -5.00 -20.93
CA GLY A 129 -6.53 -6.41 -20.86
C GLY A 129 -5.95 -7.24 -19.71
N GLY A 130 -5.85 -6.70 -18.50
CA GLY A 130 -5.61 -7.51 -17.29
C GLY A 130 -4.24 -8.19 -17.20
N ARG A 131 -3.27 -7.81 -18.05
CA ARG A 131 -1.89 -8.30 -17.99
C ARG A 131 -1.25 -7.95 -16.65
N GLN A 132 -0.32 -8.80 -16.20
CA GLN A 132 0.47 -8.52 -15.00
C GLN A 132 1.28 -7.21 -15.18
N PRO A 133 1.48 -6.43 -14.10
CA PRO A 133 2.13 -5.12 -14.16
C PRO A 133 3.66 -5.21 -14.26
N TYR A 134 4.18 -5.98 -15.23
CA TYR A 134 5.61 -6.27 -15.36
C TYR A 134 6.47 -5.00 -15.44
N PHE A 135 6.06 -4.01 -16.25
CA PHE A 135 6.83 -2.77 -16.38
C PHE A 135 6.89 -1.95 -15.10
N MET A 136 5.83 -1.94 -14.28
CA MET A 136 5.87 -1.27 -12.97
C MET A 136 6.85 -1.98 -12.04
N ARG A 137 6.84 -3.32 -12.02
CA ARG A 137 7.79 -4.10 -11.22
C ARG A 137 9.24 -3.86 -11.66
N LEU A 138 9.47 -3.83 -12.96
CA LEU A 138 10.78 -3.54 -13.53
C LEU A 138 11.24 -2.12 -13.19
N LEU A 139 10.35 -1.12 -13.24
CA LEU A 139 10.67 0.25 -12.85
C LEU A 139 11.12 0.34 -11.39
N VAL A 140 10.45 -0.39 -10.47
CA VAL A 140 10.86 -0.48 -9.06
C VAL A 140 12.26 -1.10 -8.95
N ALA A 141 12.51 -2.23 -9.63
CA ALA A 141 13.81 -2.89 -9.58
C ALA A 141 14.93 -1.99 -10.15
N ILE A 142 14.67 -1.27 -11.24
CA ILE A 142 15.60 -0.30 -11.83
C ILE A 142 15.85 0.87 -10.88
N ALA A 143 14.82 1.40 -10.21
CA ALA A 143 14.99 2.48 -9.24
C ALA A 143 15.93 2.08 -8.10
N TYR A 144 15.77 0.87 -7.56
CA TYR A 144 16.67 0.32 -6.54
C TYR A 144 18.09 0.07 -7.07
N PHE A 145 18.22 -0.49 -8.27
CA PHE A 145 19.52 -0.71 -8.90
C PHE A 145 20.27 0.62 -9.11
N GLY A 146 19.56 1.62 -9.65
CA GLY A 146 20.10 2.94 -9.89
C GLY A 146 20.54 3.63 -8.60
N ALA A 147 19.71 3.58 -7.54
CA ALA A 147 20.06 4.15 -6.24
C ALA A 147 21.31 3.52 -5.64
N GLY A 148 21.37 2.17 -5.62
CA GLY A 148 22.53 1.45 -5.10
C GLY A 148 23.81 1.67 -5.91
N LEU A 149 23.69 1.71 -7.24
CA LEU A 149 24.82 1.98 -8.14
C LEU A 149 25.33 3.42 -7.99
N ASP A 150 24.43 4.40 -7.95
CA ASP A 150 24.76 5.82 -7.72
C ASP A 150 25.43 6.01 -6.35
N GLY A 151 24.97 5.31 -5.32
CA GLY A 151 25.60 5.30 -4.00
C GLY A 151 26.99 4.64 -4.00
N ALA A 152 27.19 3.56 -4.76
CA ALA A 152 28.47 2.88 -4.87
C ALA A 152 29.51 3.68 -5.68
N LEU A 153 29.10 4.37 -6.74
CA LEU A 153 30.00 5.09 -7.65
C LEU A 153 30.38 6.49 -7.17
N ASN A 154 29.48 7.21 -6.49
CA ASN A 154 29.78 8.56 -6.02
C ASN A 154 30.70 8.54 -4.80
N TRP A 155 31.94 8.98 -4.99
CA TRP A 155 32.97 9.00 -3.96
C TRP A 155 32.54 9.80 -2.72
N ASP A 156 31.96 10.99 -2.91
CA ASP A 156 31.55 11.88 -1.83
C ASP A 156 30.49 11.25 -0.91
N ARG A 157 29.67 10.34 -1.44
CA ARG A 157 28.64 9.66 -0.66
C ARG A 157 29.19 8.54 0.21
N ARG A 158 30.36 7.99 -0.13
CA ARG A 158 30.99 6.88 0.64
C ARG A 158 31.38 7.29 2.06
N GLY A 159 31.54 8.58 2.31
CA GLY A 159 31.85 9.13 3.65
C GLY A 159 30.69 9.06 4.64
N GLY A 160 29.46 8.73 4.20
CA GLY A 160 28.30 8.71 5.09
C GLY A 160 27.62 10.07 5.29
N TRP A 161 28.02 11.09 4.51
CA TRP A 161 27.48 12.46 4.55
C TRP A 161 25.95 12.54 4.60
N PHE A 162 25.27 11.63 3.90
CA PHE A 162 23.80 11.54 3.91
C PHE A 162 23.20 11.35 5.32
N PHE A 163 23.90 10.66 6.20
CA PHE A 163 23.48 10.42 7.58
C PHE A 163 24.07 11.42 8.58
N GLU A 164 25.07 12.21 8.18
CA GLU A 164 25.66 13.25 9.04
C GLU A 164 24.68 14.38 9.33
N ALA A 165 23.82 14.75 8.38
CA ALA A 165 22.83 15.82 8.55
C ALA A 165 21.61 15.44 9.42
N GLY A 166 21.62 14.29 10.09
CA GLY A 166 20.48 13.75 10.85
C GLY A 166 20.78 13.46 12.32
N ALA A 167 19.81 12.84 13.01
CA ALA A 167 19.91 12.44 14.42
C ALA A 167 21.02 11.41 14.74
N VAL A 168 21.87 11.07 13.77
CA VAL A 168 22.98 10.12 13.86
C VAL A 168 24.26 10.80 14.38
N GLU A 169 24.33 12.14 14.45
CA GLU A 169 25.48 12.86 15.03
C GLU A 169 25.80 12.42 16.47
N ALA A 170 24.80 11.92 17.21
CA ALA A 170 24.98 11.39 18.56
C ALA A 170 25.58 9.97 18.61
N LEU A 171 25.73 9.29 17.46
CA LEU A 171 26.24 7.93 17.35
C LEU A 171 27.76 7.93 17.06
N ALA A 172 28.41 6.78 17.28
CA ALA A 172 29.85 6.67 17.07
C ALA A 172 30.24 6.98 15.61
N PRO A 173 31.42 7.58 15.34
CA PRO A 173 31.82 8.06 14.01
C PRO A 173 31.78 7.01 12.89
N ALA A 174 31.91 5.72 13.22
CA ALA A 174 31.86 4.63 12.25
C ALA A 174 30.43 4.25 11.82
N VAL A 175 29.39 4.67 12.55
CA VAL A 175 28.00 4.25 12.33
C VAL A 175 27.43 4.80 11.01
N PRO A 176 27.57 6.10 10.66
CA PRO A 176 27.10 6.63 9.38
C PRO A 176 27.65 5.87 8.16
N MET A 177 28.95 5.56 8.19
CA MET A 177 29.60 4.80 7.11
C MET A 177 29.03 3.38 6.99
N LEU A 178 28.85 2.68 8.12
CA LEU A 178 28.26 1.34 8.12
C LEU A 178 26.82 1.34 7.62
N LEU A 179 26.00 2.30 8.07
CA LEU A 179 24.61 2.46 7.63
C LEU A 179 24.53 2.73 6.12
N TRP A 180 25.44 3.54 5.59
CA TRP A 180 25.51 3.84 4.16
C TRP A 180 25.84 2.61 3.31
N TRP A 181 26.89 1.85 3.67
CA TRP A 181 27.20 0.61 2.95
C TRP A 181 26.10 -0.44 3.06
N THR A 182 25.44 -0.49 4.22
CA THR A 182 24.26 -1.35 4.42
C THR A 182 23.11 -0.93 3.49
N ALA A 183 22.87 0.37 3.33
CA ALA A 183 21.88 0.91 2.40
C ALA A 183 22.21 0.53 0.94
N ILE A 184 23.44 0.75 0.47
CA ILE A 184 23.88 0.36 -0.88
C ILE A 184 23.64 -1.14 -1.12
N ALA A 185 24.10 -1.99 -0.19
CA ALA A 185 23.93 -3.43 -0.30
C ALA A 185 22.45 -3.84 -0.30
N ALA A 186 21.63 -3.21 0.54
CA ALA A 186 20.20 -3.45 0.60
C ALA A 186 19.48 -3.00 -0.68
N GLU A 187 19.85 -1.87 -1.29
CA GLU A 187 19.26 -1.38 -2.54
C GLU A 187 19.59 -2.31 -3.71
N LEU A 188 20.86 -2.65 -3.90
CA LEU A 188 21.29 -3.60 -4.94
C LEU A 188 20.68 -4.98 -4.73
N GLY A 189 20.68 -5.48 -3.49
CA GLY A 189 20.05 -6.75 -3.13
C GLY A 189 18.55 -6.74 -3.40
N THR A 190 17.84 -5.67 -3.02
CA THR A 190 16.41 -5.51 -3.27
C THR A 190 16.08 -5.57 -4.76
N SER A 191 16.88 -4.92 -5.61
CA SER A 191 16.70 -4.98 -7.07
C SER A 191 16.71 -6.42 -7.59
N ILE A 192 17.68 -7.23 -7.15
CA ILE A 192 17.79 -8.64 -7.54
C ILE A 192 16.60 -9.45 -6.99
N LEU A 193 16.28 -9.28 -5.71
CA LEU A 193 15.18 -10.02 -5.06
C LEU A 193 13.82 -9.74 -5.72
N LEU A 194 13.58 -8.51 -6.19
CA LEU A 194 12.33 -8.14 -6.86
C LEU A 194 12.20 -8.68 -8.29
N VAL A 195 13.33 -8.94 -8.98
CA VAL A 195 13.31 -9.51 -10.33
C VAL A 195 13.12 -11.02 -10.31
N VAL A 196 13.63 -11.71 -9.28
CA VAL A 196 13.53 -13.18 -9.17
C VAL A 196 12.20 -13.58 -8.54
N PRO A 197 11.27 -14.26 -9.25
CA PRO A 197 9.92 -14.53 -8.74
C PRO A 197 9.87 -15.34 -7.44
N ALA A 198 10.89 -16.18 -7.18
CA ALA A 198 11.00 -16.95 -5.95
C ALA A 198 11.26 -16.08 -4.70
N PHE A 199 11.89 -14.92 -4.90
CA PHE A 199 12.30 -14.01 -3.83
C PHE A 199 11.52 -12.69 -3.81
N GLU A 200 10.53 -12.53 -4.70
CA GLU A 200 9.72 -11.32 -4.86
C GLU A 200 9.19 -10.79 -3.53
N LEU A 201 8.63 -11.67 -2.68
CA LEU A 201 8.10 -11.28 -1.38
C LEU A 201 9.19 -10.81 -0.41
N TRP A 202 10.38 -11.42 -0.46
CA TRP A 202 11.52 -10.96 0.33
C TRP A 202 12.01 -9.59 -0.15
N GLY A 203 12.05 -9.37 -1.46
CA GLY A 203 12.35 -8.05 -2.03
C GLY A 203 11.37 -6.98 -1.55
N VAL A 204 10.07 -7.28 -1.52
CA VAL A 204 9.05 -6.36 -0.97
C VAL A 204 9.29 -6.07 0.52
N TRP A 205 9.61 -7.09 1.33
CA TRP A 205 9.90 -6.88 2.75
C TRP A 205 11.15 -6.04 2.99
N VAL A 206 12.25 -6.35 2.31
CA VAL A 206 13.50 -5.58 2.41
C VAL A 206 13.26 -4.14 1.96
N SER A 207 12.52 -3.94 0.86
CA SER A 207 12.08 -2.63 0.38
C SER A 207 11.34 -1.84 1.46
N VAL A 208 10.26 -2.40 2.04
CA VAL A 208 9.46 -1.70 3.05
C VAL A 208 10.31 -1.36 4.29
N CYS A 209 11.15 -2.29 4.75
CA CYS A 209 12.05 -2.07 5.88
C CYS A 209 13.04 -0.94 5.61
N LEU A 210 13.73 -0.99 4.47
CA LEU A 210 14.72 0.02 4.07
C LEU A 210 14.10 1.41 3.96
N GLN A 211 12.95 1.51 3.27
CA GLN A 211 12.26 2.78 3.05
C GLN A 211 11.68 3.36 4.35
N SER A 212 11.17 2.51 5.25
CA SER A 212 10.73 2.95 6.58
C SER A 212 11.90 3.44 7.44
N GLY A 213 13.06 2.81 7.31
CA GLY A 213 14.31 3.27 7.93
C GLY A 213 14.72 4.65 7.42
N PHE A 214 14.76 4.84 6.10
CA PHE A 214 15.06 6.17 5.53
C PHE A 214 14.05 7.22 5.96
N LEU A 215 12.75 6.91 5.98
CA LEU A 215 11.73 7.86 6.45
C LEU A 215 11.93 8.27 7.92
N LEU A 216 12.49 7.39 8.75
CA LEU A 216 12.83 7.73 10.14
C LEU A 216 14.00 8.72 10.22
N PHE A 217 15.01 8.59 9.36
CA PHE A 217 16.22 9.41 9.40
C PHE A 217 16.12 10.70 8.58
N THR A 218 15.35 10.71 7.48
CA THR A 218 15.25 11.84 6.53
C THR A 218 13.80 12.18 6.15
N PRO A 219 12.90 12.44 7.12
CA PRO A 219 11.47 12.57 6.85
C PRO A 219 11.11 13.73 5.92
N GLU A 220 11.89 14.82 5.91
CA GLU A 220 11.57 16.04 5.16
C GLU A 220 11.60 15.83 3.65
N THR A 221 12.63 15.16 3.15
CA THR A 221 12.85 14.95 1.71
C THR A 221 12.29 13.62 1.22
N PHE A 222 12.11 12.64 2.12
CA PHE A 222 11.86 11.26 1.72
C PHE A 222 10.39 10.86 1.72
N THR A 223 9.48 11.69 2.25
CA THR A 223 8.06 11.32 2.42
C THR A 223 7.37 10.95 1.10
N MET A 224 7.58 11.73 0.03
CA MET A 224 6.95 11.45 -1.27
C MET A 224 7.54 10.21 -1.92
N PHE A 225 8.87 10.03 -1.85
CA PHE A 225 9.52 8.83 -2.34
C PHE A 225 9.02 7.59 -1.61
N PHE A 226 8.95 7.63 -0.27
CA PHE A 226 8.38 6.57 0.55
C PHE A 226 6.96 6.23 0.10
N CYS A 227 6.05 7.21 0.02
CA CYS A 227 4.67 6.94 -0.40
C CYS A 227 4.61 6.33 -1.81
N GLY A 228 5.35 6.91 -2.76
CA GLY A 228 5.42 6.40 -4.14
C GLY A 228 5.90 4.95 -4.19
N MET A 229 7.02 4.66 -3.53
CA MET A 229 7.66 3.35 -3.51
C MET A 229 6.78 2.31 -2.80
N GLN A 230 6.22 2.65 -1.64
CA GLN A 230 5.31 1.76 -0.90
C GLN A 230 4.02 1.48 -1.68
N ALA A 231 3.49 2.46 -2.41
CA ALA A 231 2.35 2.24 -3.30
C ALA A 231 2.74 1.31 -4.47
N ALA A 232 3.94 1.48 -5.04
CA ALA A 232 4.44 0.63 -6.11
C ALA A 232 4.59 -0.84 -5.69
N MET A 233 4.85 -1.12 -4.41
CA MET A 233 4.92 -2.50 -3.88
C MET A 233 3.61 -3.28 -4.06
N PHE A 234 2.46 -2.62 -4.19
CA PHE A 234 1.21 -3.31 -4.52
C PHE A 234 1.22 -3.97 -5.90
N SER A 235 2.07 -3.53 -6.84
CA SER A 235 2.22 -4.21 -8.14
C SER A 235 2.74 -5.65 -8.01
N PHE A 236 3.40 -5.99 -6.90
CA PHE A 236 3.87 -7.34 -6.55
C PHE A 236 2.81 -8.14 -5.77
N LEU A 237 1.76 -7.48 -5.27
CA LEU A 237 0.69 -8.16 -4.53
C LEU A 237 -0.19 -8.99 -5.47
N ARG A 238 -0.36 -10.27 -5.13
CA ARG A 238 -1.36 -11.15 -5.76
C ARG A 238 -2.72 -10.94 -5.10
N TRP A 239 -3.60 -10.21 -5.79
CA TRP A 239 -4.99 -10.05 -5.37
C TRP A 239 -5.78 -11.35 -5.61
N PRO A 240 -6.70 -11.74 -4.71
CA PRO A 240 -7.54 -12.90 -4.92
C PRO A 240 -8.45 -12.70 -6.14
N SER A 241 -8.46 -13.68 -7.06
CA SER A 241 -9.32 -13.67 -8.24
C SER A 241 -10.75 -14.15 -7.98
N LYS A 242 -10.96 -14.81 -6.83
CA LYS A 242 -12.26 -15.26 -6.33
C LYS A 242 -12.39 -14.81 -4.87
N PRO A 243 -13.62 -14.56 -4.38
CA PRO A 243 -13.84 -14.29 -2.97
C PRO A 243 -13.21 -15.37 -2.09
N LEU A 244 -12.59 -14.93 -0.99
CA LEU A 244 -11.99 -15.80 0.02
C LEU A 244 -13.06 -16.20 1.04
N LEU A 245 -13.21 -17.50 1.28
CA LEU A 245 -14.19 -18.00 2.25
C LEU A 245 -13.70 -17.72 3.67
N VAL A 246 -14.52 -16.98 4.42
CA VAL A 246 -14.33 -16.69 5.84
C VAL A 246 -15.35 -17.50 6.63
N ILE A 247 -14.86 -18.46 7.42
CA ILE A 247 -15.68 -19.28 8.30
C ILE A 247 -15.60 -18.70 9.71
N PHE A 248 -16.77 -18.44 10.28
CA PHE A 248 -16.91 -17.83 11.60
C PHE A 248 -18.01 -18.52 12.41
N ASP A 249 -18.06 -18.24 13.70
CA ASP A 249 -19.15 -18.70 14.57
C ASP A 249 -20.39 -17.83 14.39
N GLY A 250 -21.41 -18.39 13.74
CA GLY A 250 -22.69 -17.72 13.48
C GLY A 250 -23.53 -17.45 14.72
N ASP A 251 -23.33 -18.24 15.79
CA ASP A 251 -24.07 -18.10 17.04
C ASP A 251 -23.37 -17.11 18.00
N CYS A 252 -22.12 -16.75 17.74
CA CYS A 252 -21.38 -15.80 18.56
C CYS A 252 -21.69 -14.34 18.18
N GLY A 253 -22.32 -13.59 19.10
CA GLY A 253 -22.65 -12.18 18.90
C GLY A 253 -21.46 -11.27 18.59
N PHE A 254 -20.28 -11.56 19.17
CA PHE A 254 -19.03 -10.85 18.88
C PHE A 254 -18.54 -11.14 17.44
N CYS A 255 -18.47 -12.41 17.04
CA CYS A 255 -18.05 -12.81 15.70
C CYS A 255 -18.96 -12.20 14.62
N ASP A 256 -20.27 -12.25 14.85
CA ASP A 256 -21.27 -11.66 13.96
C ASP A 256 -21.15 -10.12 13.89
N TRP A 257 -20.90 -9.45 15.01
CA TRP A 257 -20.60 -8.02 15.01
C TRP A 257 -19.34 -7.69 14.19
N CYS A 258 -18.24 -8.41 14.40
CA CYS A 258 -17.00 -8.25 13.64
C CYS A 258 -17.23 -8.44 12.15
N ARG A 259 -17.95 -9.51 11.75
CA ARG A 259 -18.37 -9.74 10.37
C ARG A 259 -19.10 -8.55 9.78
N ARG A 260 -20.10 -8.00 10.49
CA ARG A 260 -20.86 -6.85 10.01
C ARG A 260 -19.98 -5.61 9.83
N GLN A 261 -19.06 -5.33 10.75
CA GLN A 261 -18.15 -4.19 10.62
C GLN A 261 -17.22 -4.37 9.42
N LEU A 262 -16.58 -5.53 9.29
CA LEU A 262 -15.68 -5.82 8.18
C LEU A 262 -16.41 -5.79 6.83
N ARG A 263 -17.63 -6.31 6.76
CA ARG A 263 -18.45 -6.27 5.54
C ARG A 263 -18.84 -4.85 5.12
N ARG A 264 -18.99 -3.90 6.06
CA ARG A 264 -19.29 -2.48 5.73
C ARG A 264 -18.17 -1.80 4.95
N VAL A 265 -16.94 -2.28 5.11
CA VAL A 265 -15.74 -1.70 4.49
C VAL A 265 -15.09 -2.63 3.45
N ASP A 266 -15.66 -3.81 3.20
CA ASP A 266 -15.29 -4.70 2.11
C ASP A 266 -15.99 -4.29 0.81
N PHE A 267 -15.59 -3.15 0.26
CA PHE A 267 -16.17 -2.58 -0.95
C PHE A 267 -15.95 -3.44 -2.21
N GLU A 268 -14.99 -4.36 -2.16
CA GLU A 268 -14.66 -5.25 -3.26
C GLU A 268 -15.33 -6.63 -3.17
N GLY A 269 -16.01 -6.93 -2.06
CA GLY A 269 -16.54 -8.27 -1.81
C GLY A 269 -15.45 -9.34 -1.82
N VAL A 270 -14.27 -9.02 -1.28
CA VAL A 270 -13.14 -9.95 -1.21
C VAL A 270 -13.50 -11.15 -0.33
N PHE A 271 -14.38 -10.96 0.66
CA PHE A 271 -14.67 -11.99 1.66
C PHE A 271 -16.07 -12.56 1.48
N GLU A 272 -16.14 -13.87 1.24
CA GLU A 272 -17.38 -14.64 1.31
C GLU A 272 -17.55 -15.17 2.73
N TRP A 273 -18.56 -14.69 3.45
CA TRP A 273 -18.77 -15.05 4.85
C TRP A 273 -19.74 -16.22 5.00
N SER A 274 -19.31 -17.30 5.65
CA SER A 274 -20.16 -18.45 5.98
C SER A 274 -20.06 -18.80 7.46
N PRO A 275 -21.19 -18.93 8.18
CA PRO A 275 -21.16 -19.52 9.51
C PRO A 275 -20.69 -20.98 9.39
N TYR A 276 -19.91 -21.49 10.36
CA TYR A 276 -19.46 -22.88 10.32
C TYR A 276 -20.63 -23.87 10.42
N GLN A 277 -21.74 -23.44 11.06
CA GLN A 277 -23.00 -24.17 11.16
C GLN A 277 -23.56 -24.56 9.79
N ALA A 278 -23.22 -23.83 8.72
CA ALA A 278 -23.63 -24.14 7.36
C ALA A 278 -22.84 -25.28 6.71
N GLY A 279 -21.86 -25.88 7.41
CA GLY A 279 -21.13 -27.06 6.95
C GLY A 279 -20.04 -26.82 5.91
N ARG A 280 -19.94 -25.63 5.30
CA ARG A 280 -18.93 -25.33 4.25
C ARG A 280 -17.47 -25.50 4.66
N GLY A 281 -17.18 -25.50 5.96
CA GLY A 281 -15.82 -25.76 6.47
C GLY A 281 -15.36 -27.21 6.27
N SER A 282 -16.28 -28.18 6.21
CA SER A 282 -15.92 -29.60 6.07
C SER A 282 -15.28 -29.90 4.72
N GLU A 283 -15.65 -29.15 3.66
CA GLU A 283 -15.03 -29.20 2.33
C GLU A 283 -13.52 -28.93 2.36
N TYR A 284 -13.04 -28.23 3.40
CA TYR A 284 -11.64 -27.86 3.61
C TYR A 284 -11.01 -28.56 4.82
N GLY A 285 -11.66 -29.62 5.34
CA GLY A 285 -11.18 -30.38 6.50
C GLY A 285 -11.27 -29.63 7.84
N ILE A 286 -12.09 -28.58 7.92
CA ILE A 286 -12.27 -27.80 9.15
C ILE A 286 -13.41 -28.43 9.96
N SER A 287 -13.08 -28.99 11.13
CA SER A 287 -14.09 -29.53 12.05
C SER A 287 -14.93 -28.40 12.67
N GLY A 288 -16.21 -28.69 12.99
CA GLY A 288 -17.08 -27.72 13.64
C GLY A 288 -16.54 -27.24 15.00
N GLU A 289 -15.88 -28.14 15.75
CA GLU A 289 -15.21 -27.78 16.99
C GLU A 289 -14.07 -26.78 16.75
N HIS A 290 -13.21 -27.02 15.75
CA HIS A 290 -12.12 -26.12 15.42
C HIS A 290 -12.62 -24.76 14.93
N ALA A 291 -13.64 -24.75 14.07
CA ALA A 291 -14.26 -23.53 13.56
C ALA A 291 -14.97 -22.72 14.66
N SER A 292 -15.47 -23.36 15.71
CA SER A 292 -16.07 -22.67 16.87
C SER A 292 -15.04 -21.92 17.72
N ARG A 293 -13.77 -22.34 17.69
CA ARG A 293 -12.71 -21.75 18.53
C ARG A 293 -12.13 -20.48 17.91
N ARG A 294 -11.86 -20.48 16.59
CA ARG A 294 -11.18 -19.40 15.88
C ARG A 294 -11.81 -19.12 14.52
N LEU A 295 -11.76 -17.85 14.09
CA LEU A 295 -12.05 -17.44 12.72
C LEU A 295 -11.11 -18.16 11.76
N GLN A 296 -11.64 -18.66 10.65
CA GLN A 296 -10.86 -19.34 9.61
C GLN A 296 -11.02 -18.58 8.29
N LEU A 297 -9.93 -18.45 7.54
CA LEU A 297 -9.87 -17.87 6.22
C LEU A 297 -9.28 -18.90 5.26
N VAL A 298 -10.06 -19.30 4.25
CA VAL A 298 -9.60 -20.19 3.19
C VAL A 298 -9.06 -19.35 2.04
N THR A 299 -7.77 -19.52 1.75
CA THR A 299 -7.11 -18.85 0.63
C THR A 299 -7.55 -19.42 -0.73
N SER A 300 -7.27 -18.70 -1.82
CA SER A 300 -7.58 -19.19 -3.18
C SER A 300 -6.90 -20.52 -3.54
N GLY A 301 -5.82 -20.89 -2.85
CA GLY A 301 -5.14 -22.17 -3.01
C GLY A 301 -5.62 -23.28 -2.06
N GLY A 302 -6.73 -23.08 -1.34
CA GLY A 302 -7.30 -24.05 -0.40
C GLY A 302 -6.60 -24.10 0.97
N ARG A 303 -5.49 -23.38 1.18
CA ARG A 303 -4.84 -23.29 2.49
C ARG A 303 -5.74 -22.55 3.48
N VAL A 304 -5.90 -23.13 4.67
CA VAL A 304 -6.63 -22.53 5.80
C VAL A 304 -5.66 -21.70 6.65
N ILE A 305 -6.06 -20.48 6.98
CA ILE A 305 -5.37 -19.56 7.89
C ILE A 305 -6.34 -19.23 9.01
N GLU A 306 -5.88 -19.14 10.25
CA GLU A 306 -6.77 -18.97 11.41
C GLU A 306 -6.44 -17.76 12.29
N GLY A 307 -7.44 -17.38 13.09
CA GLY A 307 -7.32 -16.41 14.18
C GLY A 307 -6.70 -15.07 13.76
N PHE A 308 -5.66 -14.63 14.47
CA PHE A 308 -4.96 -13.39 14.17
C PHE A 308 -4.35 -13.37 12.76
N HIS A 309 -3.82 -14.50 12.28
CA HIS A 309 -3.24 -14.57 10.94
C HIS A 309 -4.30 -14.36 9.85
N ALA A 310 -5.52 -14.88 10.07
CA ALA A 310 -6.65 -14.64 9.18
C ALA A 310 -7.00 -13.16 9.15
N ILE A 311 -7.18 -12.52 10.32
CA ILE A 311 -7.47 -11.08 10.42
C ILE A 311 -6.40 -10.24 9.73
N ARG A 312 -5.11 -10.48 10.00
CA ARG A 312 -4.02 -9.73 9.36
C ARG A 312 -4.04 -9.90 7.83
N ARG A 313 -4.29 -11.12 7.35
CA ARG A 313 -4.40 -11.39 5.91
C ARG A 313 -5.60 -10.66 5.29
N MET A 314 -6.71 -10.57 6.01
CA MET A 314 -7.88 -9.82 5.56
C MET A 314 -7.57 -8.32 5.44
N LEU A 315 -6.93 -7.72 6.44
CA LEU A 315 -6.57 -6.29 6.43
C LEU A 315 -5.69 -5.91 5.24
N ILE A 316 -4.79 -6.80 4.79
CA ILE A 316 -3.96 -6.56 3.59
C ILE A 316 -4.80 -6.38 2.33
N TYR A 317 -5.95 -7.06 2.22
CA TYR A 317 -6.84 -6.97 1.07
C TYR A 317 -7.94 -5.91 1.22
N MET A 318 -7.84 -5.01 2.21
CA MET A 318 -8.81 -3.95 2.45
C MET A 318 -8.25 -2.59 2.03
N PRO A 319 -8.70 -2.01 0.90
CA PRO A 319 -8.20 -0.71 0.44
C PRO A 319 -8.29 0.41 1.49
N VAL A 320 -9.33 0.41 2.33
CA VAL A 320 -9.52 1.40 3.40
C VAL A 320 -8.34 1.47 4.37
N VAL A 321 -7.71 0.32 4.67
CA VAL A 321 -6.57 0.25 5.60
C VAL A 321 -5.39 1.03 5.03
N TRP A 322 -5.12 0.85 3.73
CA TRP A 322 -4.02 1.49 3.05
C TRP A 322 -4.26 2.97 2.80
N PHE A 323 -5.49 3.36 2.45
CA PHE A 323 -5.87 4.77 2.35
C PHE A 323 -5.69 5.51 3.67
N ALA A 324 -6.18 4.92 4.77
CA ALA A 324 -6.01 5.50 6.10
C ALA A 324 -4.53 5.62 6.47
N LEU A 325 -3.74 4.56 6.26
CA LEU A 325 -2.32 4.57 6.57
C LEU A 325 -1.55 5.64 5.77
N PHE A 326 -1.77 5.71 4.45
CA PHE A 326 -1.12 6.71 3.61
C PHE A 326 -1.56 8.12 3.96
N ALA A 327 -2.84 8.33 4.27
CA ALA A 327 -3.32 9.64 4.69
C ALA A 327 -2.69 10.08 6.02
N VAL A 328 -2.60 9.18 7.00
CA VAL A 328 -1.96 9.46 8.28
C VAL A 328 -0.48 9.79 8.09
N ILE A 329 0.25 9.04 7.26
CA ILE A 329 1.68 9.31 6.99
C ILE A 329 1.87 10.65 6.26
N ALA A 330 1.07 10.92 5.22
CA ALA A 330 1.18 12.15 4.43
C ALA A 330 0.83 13.41 5.26
N LEU A 331 -0.16 13.31 6.15
CA LEU A 331 -0.62 14.42 7.00
C LEU A 331 0.15 14.54 8.31
N ALA A 332 0.90 13.51 8.72
CA ALA A 332 1.70 13.57 9.93
C ALA A 332 2.73 14.72 9.84
N PRO A 333 3.06 15.36 10.98
CA PRO A 333 4.06 16.42 11.03
C PRO A 333 5.35 16.02 10.32
N VAL A 334 5.91 16.95 9.55
CA VAL A 334 7.18 16.75 8.83
C VAL A 334 8.33 16.56 9.83
N ALA A 335 8.25 17.23 10.97
CA ALA A 335 9.24 17.13 12.04
C ALA A 335 9.43 15.66 12.48
N PRO A 336 10.68 15.16 12.53
CA PRO A 336 10.97 13.86 13.12
C PRO A 336 10.40 13.77 14.55
N PRO A 337 10.01 12.58 15.04
CA PRO A 337 10.13 11.26 14.41
C PRO A 337 8.80 10.69 13.87
N TRP A 338 7.73 11.50 13.82
CA TRP A 338 6.35 11.00 13.73
C TRP A 338 6.06 10.13 12.49
N ARG A 339 6.43 10.58 11.29
CA ARG A 339 6.22 9.83 10.05
C ARG A 339 6.92 8.47 10.06
N GLY A 340 8.19 8.45 10.46
CA GLY A 340 8.97 7.23 10.62
C GLY A 340 8.36 6.28 11.64
N LEU A 341 7.95 6.77 12.81
CA LEU A 341 7.31 5.95 13.84
C LEU A 341 5.98 5.34 13.38
N ILE A 342 5.17 6.09 12.64
CA ILE A 342 3.91 5.59 12.08
C ILE A 342 4.20 4.47 11.06
N ALA A 343 5.14 4.70 10.13
CA ALA A 343 5.54 3.71 9.14
C ALA A 343 6.11 2.44 9.78
N LEU A 344 7.00 2.59 10.78
CA LEU A 344 7.58 1.48 11.52
C LEU A 344 6.55 0.74 12.36
N SER A 345 5.58 1.44 12.95
CA SER A 345 4.48 0.81 13.68
C SER A 345 3.61 -0.02 12.76
N ALA A 346 3.29 0.49 11.56
CA ALA A 346 2.56 -0.25 10.55
C ALA A 346 3.36 -1.47 10.06
N LEU A 347 4.65 -1.29 9.76
CA LEU A 347 5.56 -2.37 9.39
C LEU A 347 5.60 -3.45 10.47
N PHE A 348 5.77 -3.06 11.73
CA PHE A 348 5.81 -3.97 12.87
C PHE A 348 4.50 -4.75 12.99
N PHE A 349 3.35 -4.08 12.90
CA PHE A 349 2.02 -4.71 12.94
C PHE A 349 1.84 -5.78 11.85
N PHE A 350 2.27 -5.49 10.62
CA PHE A 350 2.17 -6.46 9.52
C PHE A 350 3.28 -7.52 9.54
N SER A 351 4.37 -7.30 10.28
CA SER A 351 5.52 -8.21 10.35
C SER A 351 5.19 -9.52 11.07
N PRO A 352 5.94 -10.60 10.78
CA PRO A 352 5.89 -11.83 11.56
C PRO A 352 6.24 -11.63 13.05
N LEU A 353 6.98 -10.58 13.40
CA LEU A 353 7.37 -10.30 14.79
C LEU A 353 6.17 -9.97 15.68
N MET A 354 5.09 -9.44 15.10
CA MET A 354 3.83 -9.20 15.82
C MET A 354 3.03 -10.49 16.06
N ASN A 355 3.39 -11.63 15.47
CA ASN A 355 2.61 -12.87 15.58
C ASN A 355 2.34 -13.29 17.03
N PRO A 356 3.33 -13.36 17.95
CA PRO A 356 3.08 -13.84 19.31
C PRO A 356 2.10 -12.91 20.07
N ILE A 357 2.31 -11.60 19.93
CA ILE A 357 1.48 -10.57 20.57
C ILE A 357 0.06 -10.60 19.99
N GLY A 358 -0.06 -10.63 18.67
CA GLY A 358 -1.35 -10.65 17.97
C GLY A 358 -2.15 -11.92 18.24
N VAL A 359 -1.50 -13.08 18.30
CA VAL A 359 -2.15 -14.36 18.68
C VAL A 359 -2.60 -14.33 20.13
N ALA A 360 -1.76 -13.86 21.05
CA ALA A 360 -2.13 -13.74 22.46
C ALA A 360 -3.32 -12.78 22.67
N ALA A 361 -3.30 -11.62 22.02
CA ALA A 361 -4.39 -10.65 22.06
C ALA A 361 -5.68 -11.22 21.45
N TYR A 362 -5.57 -11.92 20.31
CA TYR A 362 -6.69 -12.60 19.68
C TYR A 362 -7.29 -13.67 20.59
N ASP A 363 -6.47 -14.53 21.19
CA ASP A 363 -6.93 -15.59 22.08
C ASP A 363 -7.56 -15.02 23.35
N LEU A 364 -7.01 -13.94 23.89
CA LEU A 364 -7.60 -13.23 25.02
C LEU A 364 -9.00 -12.69 24.67
N ALA A 365 -9.14 -12.04 23.51
CA ALA A 365 -10.43 -11.57 23.02
C ALA A 365 -11.39 -12.73 22.77
N ALA A 366 -10.93 -13.82 22.16
CA ALA A 366 -11.73 -15.00 21.87
C ALA A 366 -12.22 -15.71 23.14
N ARG A 367 -11.41 -15.79 24.20
CA ARG A 367 -11.81 -16.33 25.51
C ARG A 367 -12.83 -15.43 26.21
N ASN A 368 -12.68 -14.11 26.10
CA ASN A 368 -13.53 -13.13 26.77
C ASN A 368 -14.74 -12.65 25.94
N ARG A 369 -14.94 -13.18 24.72
CA ARG A 369 -15.98 -12.70 23.79
C ARG A 369 -17.41 -12.75 24.35
N HIS A 370 -17.69 -13.66 25.28
CA HIS A 370 -18.96 -13.75 26.01
C HIS A 370 -19.22 -12.54 26.92
N ARG A 371 -18.17 -11.88 27.44
CA ARG A 371 -18.28 -10.70 28.31
C ARG A 371 -18.41 -9.40 27.53
N LEU A 372 -17.84 -9.36 26.34
CA LEU A 372 -17.79 -8.15 25.49
C LEU A 372 -19.17 -7.75 24.94
N PHE A 373 -20.10 -8.71 24.81
CA PHE A 373 -21.44 -8.48 24.28
C PHE A 373 -22.48 -9.17 25.18
N LYS A 374 -22.80 -8.55 26.33
CA LYS A 374 -23.89 -9.01 27.21
C LYS A 374 -25.22 -9.05 26.44
N GLY A 375 -25.95 -10.16 26.53
CA GLY A 375 -27.30 -10.31 25.94
C GLY A 375 -27.38 -10.96 24.56
N ARG A 376 -26.27 -11.45 23.98
CA ARG A 376 -26.31 -12.33 22.80
C ARG A 376 -25.73 -13.70 23.15
N SER A 377 -26.48 -14.76 22.84
CA SER A 377 -26.20 -16.16 23.20
C SER A 377 -24.91 -16.70 22.59
N CYS A 378 -23.76 -16.43 23.21
CA CYS A 378 -22.50 -17.04 22.83
C CYS A 378 -22.37 -18.41 23.52
N LYS A 379 -22.57 -19.51 22.79
CA LYS A 379 -22.23 -20.84 23.30
C LYS A 379 -20.71 -20.92 23.47
N LEU A 380 -20.23 -21.18 24.68
CA LEU A 380 -18.82 -21.44 24.90
C LEU A 380 -18.49 -22.86 24.41
N PRO A 381 -17.28 -23.08 23.84
CA PRO A 381 -16.80 -24.42 23.56
C PRO A 381 -16.77 -25.22 24.88
N GLY A 382 -17.57 -26.29 24.95
CA GLY A 382 -17.80 -27.08 26.18
C GLY A 382 -19.23 -27.08 26.71
N GLY A 383 -20.19 -26.40 26.06
CA GLY A 383 -21.62 -26.54 26.36
C GLY A 383 -22.13 -25.77 27.58
N VAL A 384 -21.27 -25.04 28.30
CA VAL A 384 -21.70 -24.15 29.39
C VAL A 384 -22.35 -22.90 28.76
N THR A 385 -23.66 -22.79 28.92
CA THR A 385 -24.43 -21.59 28.56
C THR A 385 -24.55 -20.73 29.81
N HIS A 386 -23.99 -19.50 29.78
CA HIS A 386 -24.30 -18.49 30.78
C HIS A 386 -25.55 -17.74 30.30
N GLY A 387 -26.67 -17.99 30.98
CA GLY A 387 -27.94 -17.27 30.81
C GLY A 387 -27.87 -15.86 31.37
#